data_AF-B1V8H4-F1
#
_entry.id   AF-B1V8H4-F1
#
_cell.length_a   1.000
_cell.length_b   1.000
_cell.length_c   1.000
_cell.angle_alpha   90.00
_cell.angle_beta   90.00
_cell.angle_gamma   90.00
#
_symmetry.space_group_name_H-M   'P 1'
#
loop_
_entity.id
_entity.type
_entity.pdbx_description
1 polymer ?
#
loop_
_entity_poly.entity_id
_entity_poly.type
_entity_poly.pdbx_seq_one_letter_code
_entity_poly.pdbx_strand_id
1 'polypeptide(L)'
;MSNNDSKRGFSGLSNLTTDTDKITQTQPSNKGDRPLSNQKHDSKVLLPGESDTLLGGEVSKEGGVGFFIGIMKFLFAIPWQLYLVGGVVGYFYFQSEIEEKEISSFQSKINYYLAKSHDSKSIPALNSSVLPIDLKSKTVDSMIFRIRDGYKPKSAEEVSFVVGFNCSDQVVGTYSDGASGYQKSCDIYVIDVLSHTWAYAGNFSGSEPPSSKEGGGSRTGSHPAQDYLRKAGVL
;
A
#
# COMPACT_ATOMS: atom_id res chain seq x y z
N MET A 1 -54.98 -21.73 -17.89
CA MET A 1 -55.26 -20.55 -17.05
C MET A 1 -53.99 -20.20 -16.28
N SER A 2 -53.56 -18.95 -16.44
CA SER A 2 -52.46 -18.19 -15.81
C SER A 2 -51.00 -18.69 -15.86
N ASN A 3 -50.30 -18.12 -16.84
CA ASN A 3 -48.89 -17.69 -16.78
C ASN A 3 -48.64 -16.71 -15.63
N ASN A 4 -47.41 -16.67 -15.11
CA ASN A 4 -46.79 -15.42 -14.65
C ASN A 4 -45.26 -15.49 -14.81
N ASP A 5 -44.81 -14.91 -15.90
CA ASP A 5 -43.43 -14.51 -16.18
C ASP A 5 -43.04 -13.31 -15.29
N SER A 6 -41.84 -13.32 -14.72
CA SER A 6 -41.19 -12.10 -14.25
C SER A 6 -39.83 -11.94 -14.93
N LYS A 7 -39.86 -11.27 -16.09
CA LYS A 7 -38.67 -10.70 -16.74
C LYS A 7 -38.36 -9.37 -16.06
N ARG A 8 -37.25 -9.29 -15.33
CA ARG A 8 -36.63 -8.00 -14.95
C ARG A 8 -35.58 -7.66 -16.00
N GLY A 9 -35.93 -6.75 -16.90
CA GLY A 9 -35.00 -6.14 -17.84
C GLY A 9 -34.15 -5.09 -17.14
N PHE A 10 -32.84 -5.14 -17.37
CA PHE A 10 -31.90 -4.09 -17.01
C PHE A 10 -31.66 -3.26 -18.27
N SER A 11 -32.28 -2.09 -18.33
CA SER A 11 -32.07 -1.07 -19.36
C SER A 11 -31.46 0.13 -18.66
N GLY A 12 -30.18 0.43 -18.91
CA GLY A 12 -29.57 1.62 -18.34
C GLY A 12 -28.11 1.77 -18.67
N LEU A 13 -27.80 2.88 -19.34
CA LEU A 13 -26.49 3.52 -19.50
C LEU A 13 -25.67 3.12 -20.73
N SER A 14 -26.29 3.28 -21.90
CA SER A 14 -25.59 3.83 -23.07
C SER A 14 -25.72 5.36 -22.99
N ASN A 15 -24.60 6.08 -22.85
CA ASN A 15 -24.36 7.48 -23.26
C ASN A 15 -23.20 8.08 -22.45
N LEU A 16 -21.98 8.04 -22.99
CA LEU A 16 -20.88 8.93 -22.60
C LEU A 16 -19.83 8.93 -23.72
N THR A 17 -20.23 9.49 -24.84
CA THR A 17 -19.34 10.07 -25.85
C THR A 17 -19.87 11.45 -26.19
N THR A 18 -18.97 12.32 -26.66
CA THR A 18 -19.13 13.75 -26.99
C THR A 18 -19.31 14.70 -25.80
N ASP A 19 -18.21 15.31 -25.37
CA ASP A 19 -18.08 16.76 -25.54
C ASP A 19 -16.59 17.17 -25.53
N THR A 20 -16.22 17.82 -26.63
CA THR A 20 -14.90 18.42 -26.89
C THR A 20 -15.07 19.94 -26.78
N ASP A 21 -14.00 20.59 -26.30
CA ASP A 21 -13.66 22.02 -26.47
C ASP A 21 -14.44 23.10 -25.69
N LYS A 22 -13.80 23.65 -24.64
CA LYS A 22 -13.21 25.01 -24.59
C LYS A 22 -12.89 25.43 -23.14
N ILE A 23 -12.01 26.43 -23.03
CA ILE A 23 -11.73 27.37 -21.91
C ILE A 23 -10.24 27.29 -21.52
N THR A 24 -9.38 28.06 -22.19
CA THR A 24 -8.96 29.46 -21.90
C THR A 24 -7.71 29.52 -21.02
N GLN A 25 -6.60 29.88 -21.67
CA GLN A 25 -5.35 30.34 -21.05
C GLN A 25 -5.60 31.56 -20.16
N THR A 26 -5.07 31.56 -18.93
CA THR A 26 -4.98 32.76 -18.10
C THR A 26 -3.55 32.91 -17.59
N GLN A 27 -2.91 34.03 -17.97
CA GLN A 27 -1.63 34.52 -17.45
C GLN A 27 -1.72 34.91 -15.96
N PRO A 28 -0.62 34.82 -15.18
CA PRO A 28 -0.52 35.52 -13.90
C PRO A 28 0.04 36.94 -14.07
N SER A 29 -0.69 37.91 -13.49
CA SER A 29 -0.39 39.34 -13.41
C SER A 29 0.31 39.69 -12.08
N ASN A 30 1.24 40.64 -12.15
CA ASN A 30 1.98 41.28 -11.05
C ASN A 30 1.19 42.42 -10.37
N LYS A 31 1.40 42.58 -9.05
CA LYS A 31 1.35 43.78 -8.16
C LYS A 31 0.89 43.32 -6.76
N GLY A 32 1.52 43.59 -5.62
CA GLY A 32 2.31 44.74 -5.19
C GLY A 32 1.45 45.60 -4.26
N ASP A 33 1.63 45.51 -2.93
CA ASP A 33 1.78 46.66 -2.00
C ASP A 33 1.91 46.27 -0.50
N ARG A 34 2.61 47.18 0.19
CA ARG A 34 3.23 47.28 1.55
C ARG A 34 2.20 47.59 2.70
N PRO A 35 2.58 48.05 3.94
CA PRO A 35 3.71 47.81 4.88
C PRO A 35 3.33 47.74 6.41
N LEU A 36 4.37 47.63 7.27
CA LEU A 36 4.59 48.27 8.60
C LEU A 36 3.99 47.65 9.89
N SER A 37 4.86 47.34 10.87
CA SER A 37 4.97 48.10 12.13
C SER A 37 5.93 47.44 13.14
N ASN A 38 6.78 48.26 13.76
CA ASN A 38 7.72 47.93 14.83
C ASN A 38 7.01 47.80 16.19
N GLN A 39 7.46 46.90 17.06
CA GLN A 39 7.45 47.20 18.50
C GLN A 39 8.53 46.42 19.26
N LYS A 40 9.41 47.20 19.89
CA LYS A 40 10.43 46.83 20.86
C LYS A 40 9.85 47.20 22.24
N HIS A 41 9.95 46.35 23.25
CA HIS A 41 10.11 46.80 24.63
C HIS A 41 10.69 45.70 25.53
N ASP A 42 11.71 46.12 26.27
CA ASP A 42 12.44 45.41 27.31
C ASP A 42 11.55 45.05 28.52
N SER A 43 11.95 44.02 29.25
CA SER A 43 11.76 43.98 30.70
C SER A 43 12.93 43.27 31.38
N LYS A 44 13.59 44.05 32.22
CA LYS A 44 14.74 43.73 33.07
C LYS A 44 14.20 43.62 34.50
N VAL A 45 14.43 42.52 35.20
CA VAL A 45 14.27 42.42 36.66
C VAL A 45 15.58 41.85 37.21
N LEU A 46 16.12 42.54 38.22
CA LEU A 46 17.42 42.30 38.85
C LEU A 46 17.20 41.90 40.32
N LEU A 47 17.97 40.89 40.75
CA LEU A 47 18.66 40.71 42.05
C LEU A 47 17.87 40.22 43.28
N PRO A 48 18.55 39.75 44.38
CA PRO A 48 20.00 39.55 44.59
C PRO A 48 20.41 38.22 45.28
N GLY A 49 21.73 37.98 45.36
CA GLY A 49 22.38 37.51 46.60
C GLY A 49 22.97 36.11 46.57
N GLU A 50 24.30 35.99 46.46
CA GLU A 50 25.17 35.54 47.56
C GLU A 50 26.63 35.65 47.10
N SER A 51 27.50 36.18 47.96
CA SER A 51 28.91 36.47 47.70
C SER A 51 29.85 35.49 48.40
N ASP A 52 31.09 35.51 47.92
CA ASP A 52 32.35 35.14 48.57
C ASP A 52 32.77 33.67 48.53
N THR A 53 33.83 33.36 47.76
CA THR A 53 35.19 33.28 48.36
C THR A 53 36.30 32.97 47.31
N LEU A 54 37.32 33.81 47.39
CA LEU A 54 38.77 33.52 47.40
C LEU A 54 39.52 33.04 46.15
N LEU A 55 40.41 33.95 45.74
CA LEU A 55 41.67 33.77 45.05
C LEU A 55 42.57 32.70 45.71
N GLY A 56 43.19 31.85 44.90
CA GLY A 56 44.34 31.04 45.31
C GLY A 56 44.91 30.16 44.20
N GLY A 57 46.21 30.30 43.93
CA GLY A 57 47.08 29.31 43.28
C GLY A 57 47.01 29.29 41.75
N GLU A 58 47.97 29.89 41.04
CA GLU A 58 49.34 29.43 40.79
C GLU A 58 49.48 28.85 39.37
N VAL A 59 50.41 29.45 38.66
CA VAL A 59 50.93 29.00 37.37
C VAL A 59 51.76 27.75 37.60
N SER A 60 51.47 26.67 36.87
CA SER A 60 52.50 25.71 36.46
C SER A 60 52.10 25.01 35.17
N LYS A 61 53.01 25.09 34.21
CA LYS A 61 53.10 24.26 33.00
C LYS A 61 53.30 22.81 33.42
N GLU A 62 52.63 21.87 32.75
CA GLU A 62 53.24 20.71 32.05
C GLU A 62 52.18 19.65 31.70
N GLY A 63 52.35 19.05 30.52
CA GLY A 63 52.03 17.64 30.25
C GLY A 63 50.57 17.19 30.33
N GLY A 64 49.91 17.08 29.19
CA GLY A 64 48.56 16.51 29.11
C GLY A 64 48.27 15.81 27.79
N VAL A 65 49.14 14.88 27.40
CA VAL A 65 48.88 13.86 26.36
C VAL A 65 47.72 12.97 26.84
N GLY A 66 46.49 13.47 26.76
CA GLY A 66 45.33 12.79 27.35
C GLY A 66 43.99 13.14 26.73
N PHE A 67 43.92 14.11 25.80
CA PHE A 67 42.63 14.55 25.25
C PHE A 67 42.29 13.96 23.86
N PHE A 68 43.23 13.31 23.18
CA PHE A 68 42.99 12.79 21.82
C PHE A 68 42.63 11.29 21.75
N ILE A 69 42.73 10.55 22.85
CA ILE A 69 42.45 9.09 22.85
C ILE A 69 40.95 8.77 22.98
N GLY A 70 40.13 9.72 23.46
CA GLY A 70 38.68 9.53 23.59
C GLY A 70 37.91 9.63 22.25
N ILE A 71 38.40 10.41 21.29
CA ILE A 71 37.67 10.73 20.05
C ILE A 71 37.92 9.68 18.95
N MET A 72 39.07 8.98 18.98
CA MET A 72 39.40 7.97 17.96
C MET A 72 38.64 6.64 18.12
N LYS A 73 38.05 6.33 19.28
CA LYS A 73 37.24 5.11 19.45
C LYS A 73 35.80 5.23 18.92
N PHE A 74 35.28 6.44 18.74
CA PHE A 74 33.94 6.64 18.17
C PHE A 74 33.93 6.50 16.64
N LEU A 75 35.00 6.87 15.94
CA LEU A 75 35.03 6.84 14.47
C LEU A 75 35.18 5.45 13.84
N PHE A 76 35.69 4.46 14.59
CA PHE A 76 35.82 3.08 14.11
C PHE A 76 34.64 2.16 14.47
N ALA A 77 33.74 2.58 15.37
CA ALA A 77 32.55 1.80 15.76
C ALA A 77 31.29 2.15 14.95
N ILE A 78 31.29 3.27 14.24
CA ILE A 78 30.16 3.77 13.42
C ILE A 78 30.03 3.07 12.04
N PRO A 79 31.11 2.65 11.32
CA PRO A 79 30.98 2.13 9.96
C PRO A 79 30.11 0.87 9.84
N TRP A 80 30.21 -0.07 10.77
CA TRP A 80 29.43 -1.32 10.70
C TRP A 80 27.93 -1.11 11.00
N GLN A 81 27.57 -0.08 11.77
CA GLN A 81 26.17 0.21 12.12
C GLN A 81 25.44 0.84 10.92
N LEU A 82 26.13 1.71 10.19
CA LEU A 82 25.62 2.25 8.93
C LEU A 82 25.50 1.18 7.84
N TYR A 83 26.38 0.17 7.81
CA TYR A 83 26.27 -0.94 6.86
C TYR A 83 25.06 -1.85 7.18
N LEU A 84 24.78 -2.11 8.46
CA LEU A 84 23.60 -2.90 8.86
C LEU A 84 22.28 -2.16 8.57
N VAL A 85 22.21 -0.85 8.87
CA VAL A 85 21.00 -0.06 8.59
C VAL A 85 20.83 0.16 7.08
N GLY A 86 21.91 0.47 6.35
CA GLY A 86 21.89 0.65 4.91
C GLY A 86 21.60 -0.64 4.13
N GLY A 87 22.11 -1.78 4.59
CA GLY A 87 21.88 -3.08 3.96
C GLY A 87 20.43 -3.55 4.06
N VAL A 88 19.78 -3.38 5.21
CA VAL A 88 18.37 -3.77 5.40
C VAL A 88 17.44 -2.83 4.63
N VAL A 89 17.63 -1.51 4.72
CA VAL A 89 16.81 -0.54 3.96
C VAL A 89 17.00 -0.73 2.45
N GLY A 90 18.25 -0.89 1.99
CA GLY A 90 18.55 -1.15 0.58
C GLY A 90 17.87 -2.42 0.07
N TYR A 91 17.90 -3.51 0.83
CA TYR A 91 17.26 -4.78 0.44
C TYR A 91 15.75 -4.64 0.19
N PHE A 92 15.03 -3.93 1.07
CA PHE A 92 13.60 -3.69 0.89
C PHE A 92 13.31 -2.82 -0.34
N TYR A 93 14.09 -1.78 -0.58
CA TYR A 93 13.96 -0.94 -1.78
C TYR A 93 14.20 -1.73 -3.07
N PHE A 94 15.25 -2.57 -3.11
CA PHE A 94 15.54 -3.40 -4.28
C PHE A 94 14.46 -4.46 -4.53
N GLN A 95 13.88 -5.07 -3.49
CA GLN A 95 12.75 -5.99 -3.68
C GLN A 95 11.54 -5.29 -4.29
N SER A 96 11.16 -4.12 -3.78
CA SER A 96 10.00 -3.39 -4.31
C SER A 96 10.17 -3.02 -5.80
N GLU A 97 11.39 -2.65 -6.23
CA GLU A 97 11.63 -2.35 -7.65
C GLU A 97 11.52 -3.57 -8.57
N ILE A 98 11.93 -4.75 -8.09
CA ILE A 98 11.86 -5.99 -8.87
C ILE A 98 10.39 -6.41 -9.01
N GLU A 99 9.61 -6.32 -7.92
CA GLU A 99 8.19 -6.61 -7.91
C GLU A 99 7.40 -5.69 -8.86
N GLU A 100 7.67 -4.38 -8.81
CA GLU A 100 7.01 -3.41 -9.69
C GLU A 100 7.33 -3.65 -11.18
N LYS A 101 8.58 -4.00 -11.51
CA LYS A 101 8.97 -4.32 -12.89
C LYS A 101 8.23 -5.56 -13.39
N GLU A 102 8.16 -6.62 -12.58
CA GLU A 102 7.44 -7.83 -12.95
C GLU A 102 5.94 -7.53 -13.17
N ILE A 103 5.30 -6.83 -12.23
CA ILE A 103 3.89 -6.42 -12.32
C ILE A 103 3.63 -5.56 -13.56
N SER A 104 4.53 -4.63 -13.91
CA SER A 104 4.32 -3.67 -15.01
C SER A 104 4.09 -4.37 -16.36
N SER A 105 4.76 -5.50 -16.58
CA SER A 105 4.62 -6.28 -17.82
C SER A 105 3.19 -6.82 -17.98
N PHE A 106 2.62 -7.39 -16.91
CA PHE A 106 1.24 -7.86 -16.87
C PHE A 106 0.24 -6.70 -16.91
N GLN A 107 0.54 -5.62 -16.18
CA GLN A 107 -0.33 -4.45 -16.10
C GLN A 107 -0.59 -3.83 -17.47
N SER A 108 0.40 -3.84 -18.37
CA SER A 108 0.25 -3.34 -19.74
C SER A 108 -0.83 -4.06 -20.56
N LYS A 109 -1.13 -5.33 -20.23
CA LYS A 109 -2.11 -6.18 -20.92
C LYS A 109 -3.39 -6.41 -20.11
N ILE A 110 -3.62 -5.66 -19.03
CA ILE A 110 -4.75 -5.86 -18.13
C ILE A 110 -6.10 -5.87 -18.87
N ASN A 111 -6.28 -4.98 -19.86
CA ASN A 111 -7.51 -4.90 -20.64
C ASN A 111 -7.75 -6.12 -21.51
N TYR A 112 -6.69 -6.77 -21.98
CA TYR A 112 -6.79 -8.01 -22.73
C TYR A 112 -7.24 -9.16 -21.82
N TYR A 113 -6.64 -9.30 -20.64
CA TYR A 113 -7.02 -10.38 -19.72
C TYR A 113 -8.43 -10.23 -19.16
N LEU A 114 -8.86 -8.99 -18.92
CA LEU A 114 -10.20 -8.67 -18.41
C LEU A 114 -11.24 -8.49 -19.51
N ALA A 115 -10.90 -8.77 -20.77
CA ALA A 115 -11.90 -8.78 -21.83
C ALA A 115 -12.96 -9.86 -21.52
N LYS A 116 -14.21 -9.55 -21.85
CA LYS A 116 -15.35 -10.40 -21.55
C LYS A 116 -16.11 -10.72 -22.83
N SER A 117 -16.16 -12.00 -23.15
CA SER A 117 -16.96 -12.53 -24.27
C SER A 117 -18.29 -13.08 -23.76
N HIS A 118 -18.25 -13.99 -22.77
CA HIS A 118 -19.44 -14.67 -22.25
C HIS A 118 -19.24 -15.11 -20.79
N ASP A 119 -20.37 -15.40 -20.14
CA ASP A 119 -20.40 -15.92 -18.77
C ASP A 119 -20.60 -17.44 -18.77
N SER A 120 -19.85 -18.13 -17.91
CA SER A 120 -19.97 -19.56 -17.64
C SER A 120 -20.54 -19.79 -16.25
N LYS A 121 -21.34 -20.86 -16.13
CA LYS A 121 -21.84 -21.37 -14.84
C LYS A 121 -20.87 -22.38 -14.21
N SER A 122 -19.93 -22.92 -14.98
CA SER A 122 -18.91 -23.85 -14.49
C SER A 122 -17.59 -23.12 -14.28
N ILE A 123 -17.02 -23.28 -13.09
CA ILE A 123 -15.72 -22.75 -12.75
C ILE A 123 -14.64 -23.65 -13.36
N PRO A 124 -13.76 -23.14 -14.24
CA PRO A 124 -12.68 -23.95 -14.79
C PRO A 124 -11.67 -24.30 -13.70
N ALA A 125 -11.03 -25.47 -13.82
CA ALA A 125 -9.93 -25.85 -12.95
C ALA A 125 -8.70 -24.99 -13.28
N LEU A 126 -8.06 -24.44 -12.24
CA LEU A 126 -6.84 -23.66 -12.38
C LEU A 126 -5.66 -24.62 -12.58
N ASN A 127 -5.16 -24.72 -13.82
CA ASN A 127 -4.17 -25.74 -14.18
C ASN A 127 -2.75 -25.17 -14.40
N SER A 128 -2.62 -23.89 -14.72
CA SER A 128 -1.33 -23.20 -14.95
C SER A 128 -1.51 -21.69 -15.06
N SER A 129 -0.42 -20.93 -14.92
CA SER A 129 -0.32 -19.50 -15.26
C SER A 129 -1.48 -18.63 -14.77
N VAL A 130 -1.69 -18.63 -13.46
CA VAL A 130 -2.74 -17.90 -12.76
C VAL A 130 -2.25 -16.51 -12.39
N LEU A 131 -3.02 -15.49 -12.76
CA LEU A 131 -2.73 -14.09 -12.43
C LEU A 131 -3.84 -13.52 -11.51
N PRO A 132 -3.53 -13.15 -10.26
CA PRO A 132 -4.49 -12.53 -9.36
C PRO A 132 -4.66 -11.04 -9.71
N ILE A 133 -5.90 -10.59 -9.89
CA ILE A 133 -6.22 -9.20 -10.26
C ILE A 133 -7.30 -8.64 -9.34
N ASP A 134 -7.07 -7.45 -8.81
CA ASP A 134 -8.13 -6.65 -8.19
C ASP A 134 -8.96 -6.00 -9.29
N LEU A 135 -10.23 -6.39 -9.38
CA LEU A 135 -11.18 -5.92 -10.41
C LEU A 135 -11.62 -4.47 -10.18
N LYS A 136 -11.51 -3.96 -8.95
CA LYS A 136 -11.90 -2.60 -8.58
C LYS A 136 -10.85 -1.59 -9.04
N SER A 137 -9.58 -1.84 -8.73
CA SER A 137 -8.45 -1.00 -9.15
C SER A 137 -7.93 -1.36 -10.54
N LYS A 138 -8.29 -2.54 -11.07
CA LYS A 138 -7.73 -3.13 -12.29
C LYS A 138 -6.20 -3.24 -12.22
N THR A 139 -5.71 -3.72 -11.09
CA THR A 139 -4.27 -3.92 -10.86
C THR A 139 -3.96 -5.38 -10.58
N VAL A 140 -2.80 -5.83 -11.03
CA VAL A 140 -2.25 -7.13 -10.59
C VAL A 140 -1.95 -7.06 -9.10
N ASP A 141 -2.38 -8.07 -8.37
CA ASP A 141 -2.18 -8.14 -6.93
C ASP A 141 -0.84 -8.78 -6.57
N SER A 142 -0.20 -8.27 -5.51
CA SER A 142 1.03 -8.81 -4.92
C SER A 142 0.98 -10.29 -4.56
N MET A 143 -0.21 -10.90 -4.45
CA MET A 143 -0.40 -12.33 -4.33
C MET A 143 0.32 -13.14 -5.42
N ILE A 144 0.61 -12.56 -6.59
CA ILE A 144 1.39 -13.21 -7.65
C ILE A 144 2.76 -13.71 -7.17
N PHE A 145 3.39 -13.03 -6.20
CA PHE A 145 4.69 -13.42 -5.64
C PHE A 145 4.59 -14.58 -4.64
N ARG A 146 3.38 -14.96 -4.24
CA ARG A 146 3.10 -16.08 -3.33
C ARG A 146 2.59 -17.32 -4.05
N ILE A 147 2.32 -17.23 -5.36
CA ILE A 147 1.89 -18.34 -6.19
C ILE A 147 3.04 -19.32 -6.37
N ARG A 148 2.74 -20.62 -6.29
CA ARG A 148 3.73 -21.68 -6.54
C ARG A 148 4.25 -21.57 -7.97
N ASP A 149 5.54 -21.82 -8.16
CA ASP A 149 6.22 -21.65 -9.45
C ASP A 149 5.54 -22.37 -10.63
N GLY A 150 4.89 -23.52 -10.40
CA GLY A 150 4.16 -24.25 -11.45
C GLY A 150 2.89 -23.55 -11.96
N TYR A 151 2.32 -22.63 -11.17
CA TYR A 151 1.14 -21.85 -11.53
C TYR A 151 1.47 -20.38 -11.82
N LYS A 152 2.70 -19.92 -11.53
CA LYS A 152 3.09 -18.53 -11.75
C LYS A 152 3.39 -18.30 -13.23
N PRO A 153 2.75 -17.31 -13.90
CA PRO A 153 3.10 -16.97 -15.27
C PRO A 153 4.49 -16.33 -15.32
N LYS A 154 5.34 -16.70 -16.30
CA LYS A 154 6.68 -16.11 -16.45
C LYS A 154 6.68 -14.86 -17.33
N SER A 155 5.66 -14.70 -18.16
CA SER A 155 5.46 -13.54 -19.01
C SER A 155 3.99 -13.20 -19.17
N ALA A 156 3.74 -11.99 -19.66
CA ALA A 156 2.40 -11.48 -19.93
C ALA A 156 1.64 -12.33 -20.98
N GLU A 157 2.34 -13.05 -21.85
CA GLU A 157 1.73 -13.92 -22.87
C GLU A 157 1.32 -15.29 -22.31
N GLU A 158 1.95 -15.74 -21.23
CA GLU A 158 1.72 -17.08 -20.68
C GLU A 158 0.47 -17.16 -19.77
N VAL A 159 -0.12 -16.01 -19.41
CA VAL A 159 -1.32 -15.95 -18.55
C VAL A 159 -2.46 -16.75 -19.19
N SER A 160 -2.84 -17.84 -18.53
CA SER A 160 -3.93 -18.71 -18.98
C SER A 160 -5.22 -18.40 -18.24
N PHE A 161 -5.11 -18.14 -16.94
CA PHE A 161 -6.26 -17.84 -16.08
C PHE A 161 -6.02 -16.56 -15.28
N VAL A 162 -7.07 -15.76 -15.14
CA VAL A 162 -7.11 -14.67 -14.18
C VAL A 162 -8.05 -15.03 -13.05
N VAL A 163 -7.58 -14.88 -11.81
CA VAL A 163 -8.45 -14.89 -10.64
C VAL A 163 -8.72 -13.43 -10.27
N GLY A 164 -9.84 -12.94 -10.79
CA GLY A 164 -10.32 -11.59 -10.54
C GLY A 164 -11.11 -11.55 -9.24
N PHE A 165 -10.82 -10.60 -8.37
CA PHE A 165 -11.61 -10.41 -7.15
C PHE A 165 -12.03 -8.95 -6.98
N ASN A 166 -13.22 -8.74 -6.46
CA ASN A 166 -13.72 -7.43 -6.07
C ASN A 166 -14.09 -7.48 -4.58
N CYS A 167 -13.29 -6.80 -3.76
CA CYS A 167 -13.42 -6.85 -2.31
C CYS A 167 -14.06 -5.61 -1.72
N SER A 168 -14.83 -5.81 -0.66
CA SER A 168 -15.42 -4.77 0.17
C SER A 168 -15.16 -5.07 1.65
N ASP A 169 -14.94 -4.04 2.44
CA ASP A 169 -14.78 -4.16 3.89
C ASP A 169 -16.12 -3.87 4.56
N GLN A 170 -16.52 -4.73 5.48
CA GLN A 170 -17.73 -4.59 6.28
C GLN A 170 -17.35 -4.45 7.74
N VAL A 171 -17.98 -3.50 8.45
CA VAL A 171 -17.78 -3.35 9.89
C VAL A 171 -18.57 -4.45 10.59
N VAL A 172 -17.88 -5.30 11.35
CA VAL A 172 -18.48 -6.43 12.07
C VAL A 172 -18.39 -6.30 13.59
N GLY A 173 -17.64 -5.30 14.08
CA GLY A 173 -17.52 -5.04 15.50
C GLY A 173 -16.82 -3.73 15.81
N THR A 174 -16.73 -3.41 17.10
CA THR A 174 -16.05 -2.23 17.61
C THR A 174 -15.19 -2.62 18.80
N TYR A 175 -13.96 -2.11 18.84
CA TYR A 175 -13.02 -2.30 19.93
C TYR A 175 -13.32 -1.37 21.11
N SER A 176 -12.72 -1.63 22.27
CA SER A 176 -12.93 -0.83 23.49
C SER A 176 -12.53 0.64 23.37
N ASP A 177 -11.67 1.00 22.41
CA ASP A 177 -11.26 2.37 22.11
C ASP A 177 -12.15 3.05 21.04
N GLY A 178 -13.25 2.40 20.64
CA GLY A 178 -14.17 2.91 19.63
C GLY A 178 -13.73 2.67 18.18
N ALA A 179 -12.58 2.01 17.94
CA ALA A 179 -12.17 1.66 16.59
C ALA A 179 -13.06 0.55 16.00
N SER A 180 -13.31 0.59 14.70
CA SER A 180 -14.05 -0.48 14.00
C SER A 180 -13.16 -1.68 13.66
N GLY A 181 -13.71 -2.88 13.83
CA GLY A 181 -13.19 -4.13 13.29
C GLY A 181 -13.86 -4.46 11.97
N TYR A 182 -13.06 -4.83 10.97
CA TYR A 182 -13.51 -5.05 9.61
C TYR A 182 -13.38 -6.52 9.19
N GLN A 183 -14.41 -7.04 8.55
CA GLN A 183 -14.35 -8.31 7.82
C GLN A 183 -14.41 -8.01 6.32
N LYS A 184 -13.47 -8.58 5.57
CA LYS A 184 -13.43 -8.41 4.12
C LYS A 184 -14.32 -9.46 3.46
N SER A 185 -15.14 -9.04 2.50
CA SER A 185 -15.91 -9.93 1.62
C SER A 185 -15.55 -9.66 0.16
N CYS A 186 -15.25 -10.71 -0.60
CA CYS A 186 -14.85 -10.59 -1.99
C CYS A 186 -15.72 -11.46 -2.91
N ASP A 187 -16.17 -10.86 -4.00
CA ASP A 187 -16.67 -11.60 -5.15
C ASP A 187 -15.48 -12.08 -5.98
N ILE A 188 -15.41 -13.40 -6.21
CA ILE A 188 -14.32 -14.02 -6.95
C ILE A 188 -14.83 -14.51 -8.30
N TYR A 189 -14.03 -14.23 -9.33
CA TYR A 189 -14.24 -14.64 -10.71
C TYR A 189 -13.01 -15.38 -11.20
N VAL A 190 -13.22 -16.46 -11.93
CA VAL A 190 -12.17 -17.13 -12.70
C VAL A 190 -12.41 -16.81 -14.17
N ILE A 191 -11.41 -16.23 -14.80
CA ILE A 191 -11.47 -15.81 -16.20
C ILE A 191 -10.50 -16.69 -16.99
N ASP A 192 -11.01 -17.39 -17.99
CA ASP A 192 -10.18 -18.03 -19.01
C ASP A 192 -9.76 -16.97 -20.02
N VAL A 193 -8.45 -16.69 -20.10
CA VAL A 193 -7.90 -15.63 -20.96
C VAL A 193 -8.03 -16.00 -22.44
N LEU A 194 -7.97 -17.28 -22.81
CA LEU A 194 -8.03 -17.71 -24.20
C LEU A 194 -9.42 -17.49 -24.80
N SER A 195 -10.46 -17.84 -24.05
CA SER A 195 -11.85 -17.72 -24.50
C SER A 195 -12.57 -16.47 -24.01
N HIS A 196 -11.91 -15.67 -23.16
CA HIS A 196 -12.50 -14.51 -22.47
C HIS A 196 -13.80 -14.88 -21.73
N THR A 197 -13.82 -16.07 -21.14
CA THR A 197 -14.97 -16.63 -20.42
C THR A 197 -14.86 -16.29 -18.95
N TRP A 198 -15.89 -15.64 -18.41
CA TRP A 198 -15.96 -15.30 -16.99
C TRP A 198 -16.80 -16.34 -16.25
N ALA A 199 -16.25 -16.94 -15.20
CA ALA A 199 -16.98 -17.83 -14.29
C ALA A 199 -17.01 -17.22 -12.90
N TYR A 200 -18.21 -16.98 -12.36
CA TYR A 200 -18.36 -16.52 -10.99
C TYR A 200 -18.11 -17.69 -10.03
N ALA A 201 -17.08 -17.58 -9.20
CA ALA A 201 -16.71 -18.60 -8.24
C ALA A 201 -17.54 -18.51 -6.96
N GLY A 202 -18.00 -17.31 -6.62
CA GLY A 202 -18.81 -17.05 -5.43
C GLY A 202 -18.36 -15.83 -4.64
N ASN A 203 -19.11 -15.55 -3.58
CA ASN A 203 -18.77 -14.54 -2.58
C ASN A 203 -18.09 -15.23 -1.40
N PHE A 204 -16.90 -14.77 -1.03
CA PHE A 204 -16.11 -15.34 0.06
C PHE A 204 -15.83 -14.26 1.10
N SER A 205 -16.15 -14.58 2.35
CA SER A 205 -15.81 -13.74 3.50
C SER A 205 -14.53 -14.22 4.16
N GLY A 206 -13.72 -13.26 4.61
CA GLY A 206 -12.48 -13.51 5.32
C GLY A 206 -12.76 -13.91 6.76
N SER A 207 -11.70 -14.21 7.51
CA SER A 207 -11.83 -14.42 8.95
C SER A 207 -12.40 -13.19 9.64
N GLU A 208 -12.97 -13.38 10.83
CA GLU A 208 -13.31 -12.26 11.70
C GLU A 208 -12.03 -11.45 12.05
N PRO A 209 -12.16 -10.14 12.31
CA PRO A 209 -11.08 -9.35 12.86
C PRO A 209 -10.68 -9.88 14.25
N PRO A 210 -9.44 -9.61 14.71
CA PRO A 210 -9.00 -10.07 16.02
C PRO A 210 -9.93 -9.53 17.14
N SER A 211 -10.16 -10.33 18.19
CA SER A 211 -11.05 -9.94 19.30
C SER A 211 -10.52 -8.78 20.13
N SER A 212 -9.21 -8.53 20.07
CA SER A 212 -8.54 -7.42 20.73
C SER A 212 -7.44 -6.87 19.82
N LYS A 213 -7.18 -5.56 19.91
CA LYS A 213 -6.04 -4.94 19.24
C LYS A 213 -5.07 -4.36 20.27
N GLU A 214 -3.79 -4.64 20.08
CA GLU A 214 -2.73 -3.92 20.77
C GLU A 214 -2.20 -2.84 19.81
N GLY A 215 -2.46 -1.56 20.14
CA GLY A 215 -1.98 -0.43 19.35
C GLY A 215 -2.66 -0.24 17.98
N GLY A 216 -1.82 0.01 16.96
CA GLY A 216 -2.22 0.38 15.60
C GLY A 216 -2.27 -0.77 14.58
N GLY A 217 -2.21 -2.03 15.04
CA GLY A 217 -2.17 -3.21 14.16
C GLY A 217 -3.39 -3.37 13.23
N SER A 218 -3.28 -4.31 12.29
CA SER A 218 -4.33 -4.62 11.31
C SER A 218 -5.66 -4.92 12.02
N ARG A 219 -6.73 -4.28 11.55
CA ARG A 219 -8.09 -4.40 12.09
C ARG A 219 -8.99 -5.23 11.18
N THR A 220 -8.37 -5.91 10.21
CA THR A 220 -9.04 -6.66 9.16
C THR A 220 -8.62 -8.12 9.26
N GLY A 221 -9.58 -9.03 9.10
CA GLY A 221 -9.33 -10.46 9.01
C GLY A 221 -8.61 -10.89 7.71
N SER A 222 -8.63 -12.19 7.42
CA SER A 222 -7.93 -12.78 6.28
C SER A 222 -8.42 -12.24 4.93
N HIS A 223 -7.55 -12.28 3.92
CA HIS A 223 -7.91 -11.89 2.56
C HIS A 223 -8.63 -13.05 1.84
N PRO A 224 -9.92 -12.93 1.48
CA PRO A 224 -10.70 -14.06 0.94
C PRO A 224 -10.14 -14.63 -0.36
N ALA A 225 -9.62 -13.78 -1.24
CA ALA A 225 -8.98 -14.21 -2.49
C ALA A 225 -7.74 -15.09 -2.25
N GLN A 226 -6.96 -14.80 -1.19
CA GLN A 226 -5.81 -15.61 -0.81
C GLN A 226 -6.27 -16.99 -0.33
N ASP A 227 -7.33 -17.04 0.48
CA ASP A 227 -7.90 -18.30 0.96
C ASP A 227 -8.47 -19.16 -0.18
N TYR A 228 -9.07 -18.53 -1.19
CA TYR A 228 -9.54 -19.21 -2.40
C TYR A 228 -8.39 -19.83 -3.19
N LEU A 229 -7.33 -19.06 -3.50
CA LEU A 229 -6.17 -19.57 -4.24
C LEU A 229 -5.45 -20.70 -3.49
N ARG A 230 -5.39 -20.63 -2.16
CA ARG A 230 -4.86 -21.71 -1.31
C ARG A 230 -5.71 -22.98 -1.40
N LYS A 231 -7.04 -22.85 -1.34
CA LYS A 231 -7.97 -24.00 -1.50
C LYS A 231 -7.89 -24.60 -2.91
N ALA A 232 -7.63 -23.78 -3.92
CA ALA A 232 -7.41 -24.22 -5.29
C ALA A 232 -6.02 -24.87 -5.52
N GLY A 233 -5.14 -24.88 -4.52
CA GLY A 233 -3.80 -25.48 -4.61
C GLY A 233 -2.77 -24.63 -5.37
N VAL A 234 -3.07 -23.35 -5.60
CA VAL A 234 -2.23 -22.40 -6.36
C VAL A 234 -1.21 -21.70 -5.46
N LEU A 235 -1.55 -21.48 -4.18
CA LEU A 235 -0.65 -21.01 -3.12
C LEU A 235 -0.06 -22.20 -2.33
#